data_AF-A0A935BE57-F1
#
_entry.id   AF-A0A935BE57-F1
#
_cell.length_a   1.000
_cell.length_b   1.000
_cell.length_c   1.000
_cell.angle_alpha   90.00
_cell.angle_beta   90.00
_cell.angle_gamma   90.00
#
_symmetry.space_group_name_H-M   'P 1'
#
loop_
_entity.id
_entity.type
_entity.pdbx_description
1 polymer ?
#
loop_
_entity_poly.entity_id
_entity_poly.type
_entity_poly.pdbx_seq_one_letter_code
_entity_poly.pdbx_strand_id
1 'polypeptide(L)'
;MNPLPPAYGWLDDLRPLPRMLEEARKLYGTFEVAGPASNPLILEWAKEVGLARTYLEDGIPWCGLFMAVVAKRGGKQIVEGPLWARNWAKFGKAADKAQLGDVLVFRRGQGSGHVGLYVGEDYGAYHVLGGNQSDGVTITRIAKDRCIAVRRPTYRKAPVTAKPIQLAATGTISTNEA
;
A
#
# COMPACT_ATOMS: atom_id res chain seq x y z
N MET A 1 -17.01 -1.57 -6.52
CA MET A 1 -15.53 -1.47 -6.45
C MET A 1 -14.97 -1.98 -7.76
N ASN A 2 -13.84 -1.45 -8.24
CA ASN A 2 -13.19 -1.96 -9.45
C ASN A 2 -12.81 -3.44 -9.28
N PRO A 3 -12.97 -4.30 -10.31
CA PRO A 3 -12.69 -5.73 -10.19
C PRO A 3 -11.19 -5.98 -9.98
N LEU A 4 -10.87 -6.96 -9.14
CA LEU A 4 -9.48 -7.43 -9.02
C LEU A 4 -9.15 -8.40 -10.16
N PRO A 5 -7.87 -8.48 -10.58
CA PRO A 5 -7.41 -9.55 -11.44
C PRO A 5 -7.73 -10.93 -10.83
N PRO A 6 -7.99 -11.97 -11.63
CA PRO A 6 -8.38 -13.29 -11.13
C PRO A 6 -7.46 -13.86 -10.04
N ALA A 7 -6.15 -13.61 -10.13
CA ALA A 7 -5.16 -14.04 -9.14
C ALA A 7 -5.40 -13.49 -7.72
N TYR A 8 -6.15 -12.39 -7.58
CA TYR A 8 -6.44 -11.71 -6.32
C TYR A 8 -7.93 -11.71 -5.98
N GLY A 9 -8.80 -12.30 -6.81
CA GLY A 9 -10.26 -12.28 -6.62
C GLY A 9 -10.69 -12.86 -5.27
N TRP A 10 -9.95 -13.84 -4.74
CA TRP A 10 -10.17 -14.42 -3.41
C TRP A 10 -10.18 -13.39 -2.26
N LEU A 11 -9.54 -12.23 -2.45
CA LEU A 11 -9.52 -11.16 -1.44
C LEU A 11 -10.93 -10.57 -1.21
N ASP A 12 -11.78 -10.56 -2.24
CA ASP A 12 -13.13 -10.03 -2.15
C ASP A 12 -14.05 -10.92 -1.30
N ASP A 13 -13.80 -12.23 -1.26
CA ASP A 13 -14.59 -13.21 -0.51
C ASP A 13 -14.06 -13.45 0.92
N LEU A 14 -12.79 -13.12 1.16
CA LEU A 14 -12.12 -13.40 2.43
C LEU A 14 -12.66 -12.51 3.56
N ARG A 15 -13.19 -13.10 4.65
CA ARG A 15 -13.63 -12.33 5.83
C ARG A 15 -13.23 -13.03 7.15
N PRO A 16 -12.97 -12.26 8.24
CA PRO A 16 -12.83 -10.80 8.28
C PRO A 16 -11.53 -10.34 7.60
N LEU A 17 -11.49 -9.17 6.96
CA LEU A 17 -10.25 -8.58 6.44
C LEU A 17 -9.54 -7.74 7.51
N PRO A 18 -8.20 -7.61 7.45
CA PRO A 18 -7.50 -6.51 8.09
C PRO A 18 -8.11 -5.16 7.66
N ARG A 19 -8.47 -4.30 8.63
CA ARG A 19 -9.20 -3.05 8.34
C ARG A 19 -8.50 -2.14 7.32
N MET A 20 -7.17 -1.99 7.42
CA MET A 20 -6.42 -1.21 6.42
C MET A 20 -6.55 -1.81 5.02
N LEU A 21 -6.53 -3.14 4.90
CA LEU A 21 -6.68 -3.80 3.61
C LEU A 21 -8.10 -3.66 3.04
N GLU A 22 -9.12 -3.71 3.90
CA GLU A 22 -10.50 -3.41 3.53
C GLU A 22 -10.66 -1.98 2.98
N GLU A 23 -10.05 -0.98 3.62
CA GLU A 23 -10.09 0.40 3.13
C GLU A 23 -9.29 0.59 1.84
N ALA A 24 -8.10 -0.01 1.74
CA ALA A 24 -7.28 0.03 0.53
C ALA A 24 -8.01 -0.59 -0.67
N ARG A 25 -8.73 -1.70 -0.47
CA ARG A 25 -9.47 -2.39 -1.52
C ARG A 25 -10.56 -1.52 -2.16
N LYS A 26 -11.22 -0.65 -1.37
CA LYS A 26 -12.23 0.30 -1.86
C LYS A 26 -11.65 1.34 -2.83
N LEU A 27 -10.35 1.62 -2.70
CA LEU A 27 -9.62 2.63 -3.50
C LEU A 27 -8.90 2.02 -4.71
N TYR A 28 -8.90 0.68 -4.84
CA TYR A 28 -8.28 -0.02 -5.96
C TYR A 28 -8.78 0.49 -7.31
N GLY A 29 -7.86 0.68 -8.25
CA GLY A 29 -8.13 1.22 -9.59
C GLY A 29 -8.37 2.72 -9.63
N THR A 30 -7.99 3.47 -8.59
CA THR A 30 -7.85 4.92 -8.69
C THR A 30 -6.53 5.24 -9.37
N PHE A 31 -6.56 6.01 -10.46
CA PHE A 31 -5.36 6.43 -11.21
C PHE A 31 -5.22 7.95 -11.17
N GLU A 32 -4.00 8.44 -11.24
CA GLU A 32 -3.72 9.87 -11.43
C GLU A 32 -4.15 10.33 -12.84
N VAL A 33 -4.22 11.64 -13.06
CA VAL A 33 -4.56 12.18 -14.38
C VAL A 33 -3.27 12.50 -15.13
N ALA A 34 -3.12 11.96 -16.34
CA ALA A 34 -1.96 12.25 -17.16
C ALA A 34 -1.89 13.74 -17.55
N GLY A 35 -0.69 14.31 -17.52
CA GLY A 35 -0.44 15.70 -17.90
C GLY A 35 -0.53 16.68 -16.72
N PRO A 36 -0.87 17.96 -16.95
CA PRO A 36 -0.82 19.00 -15.91
C PRO A 36 -2.06 19.02 -15.00
N ALA A 37 -3.05 18.16 -15.24
CA ALA A 37 -4.24 18.06 -14.42
C ALA A 37 -4.02 17.05 -13.30
N SER A 38 -4.75 17.20 -12.20
CA SER A 38 -4.69 16.25 -11.09
C SER A 38 -6.02 15.56 -10.81
N ASN A 39 -5.94 14.31 -10.34
CA ASN A 39 -7.10 13.59 -9.88
C ASN A 39 -7.67 14.25 -8.61
N PRO A 40 -8.90 14.78 -8.65
CA PRO A 40 -9.50 15.46 -7.50
C PRO A 40 -9.65 14.55 -6.28
N LEU A 41 -9.82 13.24 -6.48
CA LEU A 41 -9.92 12.27 -5.38
C LEU A 41 -8.60 12.16 -4.61
N ILE A 42 -7.47 12.17 -5.31
CA ILE A 42 -6.13 12.12 -4.68
C ILE A 42 -5.86 13.42 -3.90
N LEU A 43 -6.27 14.57 -4.46
CA LEU A 43 -6.20 15.85 -3.74
C LEU A 43 -7.12 15.89 -2.51
N GLU A 44 -8.31 15.31 -2.58
CA GLU A 44 -9.21 15.14 -1.44
C GLU A 44 -8.59 14.24 -0.35
N TRP A 45 -7.83 13.21 -0.72
CA TRP A 45 -7.08 12.41 0.26
C TRP A 45 -6.09 13.27 1.03
N ALA A 46 -5.36 14.17 0.36
CA ALA A 46 -4.45 15.09 1.02
C ALA A 46 -5.19 16.00 2.01
N LYS A 47 -6.37 16.52 1.65
CA LYS A 47 -7.22 17.27 2.59
C LYS A 47 -7.65 16.42 3.78
N GLU A 48 -8.10 15.19 3.52
CA GLU A 48 -8.55 14.27 4.55
C GLU A 48 -7.48 14.01 5.61
N VAL A 49 -6.22 13.81 5.22
CA VAL A 49 -5.13 13.55 6.17
C VAL A 49 -4.37 14.80 6.62
N GLY A 50 -4.88 16.00 6.30
CA GLY A 50 -4.29 17.27 6.75
C GLY A 50 -3.00 17.68 6.02
N LEU A 51 -2.78 17.17 4.81
CA LEU A 51 -1.60 17.41 3.97
C LEU A 51 -1.86 18.35 2.79
N ALA A 52 -3.06 18.95 2.68
CA ALA A 52 -3.44 19.81 1.55
C ALA A 52 -2.55 21.04 1.32
N ARG A 53 -1.76 21.45 2.31
CA ARG A 53 -0.78 22.56 2.17
C ARG A 53 0.57 22.10 1.60
N THR A 54 0.85 20.80 1.65
CA THR A 54 2.15 20.22 1.25
C THR A 54 2.01 19.41 -0.03
N TYR A 55 0.84 18.80 -0.27
CA TYR A 55 0.54 18.03 -1.47
C TYR A 55 -0.43 18.82 -2.34
N LEU A 56 0.07 19.35 -3.46
CA LEU A 56 -0.65 20.32 -4.30
C LEU A 56 -1.09 19.73 -5.65
N GLU A 57 -0.43 18.67 -6.11
CA GLU A 57 -0.66 18.01 -7.40
C GLU A 57 -0.35 16.51 -7.29
N ASP A 58 -0.96 15.71 -8.16
CA ASP A 58 -0.80 14.25 -8.18
C ASP A 58 0.50 13.74 -8.81
N GLY A 59 1.24 14.59 -9.52
CA GLY A 59 2.61 14.30 -9.95
C GLY A 59 3.63 14.17 -8.80
N ILE A 60 3.26 14.57 -7.58
CA ILE A 60 4.07 14.32 -6.38
C ILE A 60 3.89 12.84 -5.97
N PRO A 61 4.97 12.09 -5.72
CA PRO A 61 4.87 10.68 -5.32
C PRO A 61 3.91 10.46 -4.14
N TRP A 62 2.88 9.62 -4.35
CA TRP A 62 1.73 9.55 -3.46
C TRP A 62 1.45 8.18 -2.85
N CYS A 63 2.39 7.23 -2.94
CA CYS A 63 2.29 5.96 -2.22
C CYS A 63 2.16 6.18 -0.69
N GLY A 64 2.88 7.16 -0.15
CA GLY A 64 2.77 7.57 1.25
C GLY A 64 1.44 8.24 1.61
N LEU A 65 0.89 9.06 0.70
CA LEU A 65 -0.44 9.68 0.86
C LEU A 65 -1.54 8.62 0.89
N PHE A 66 -1.50 7.67 -0.05
CA PHE A 66 -2.41 6.54 -0.09
C PHE A 66 -2.40 5.78 1.24
N MET A 67 -1.21 5.45 1.74
CA MET A 67 -1.08 4.75 3.02
C MET A 67 -1.60 5.59 4.20
N ALA A 68 -1.45 6.91 4.17
CA ALA A 68 -1.98 7.81 5.20
C ALA A 68 -3.51 7.76 5.26
N VAL A 69 -4.19 7.83 4.11
CA VAL A 69 -5.65 7.71 4.04
C VAL A 69 -6.11 6.32 4.50
N VAL A 70 -5.44 5.27 4.03
CA VAL A 70 -5.76 3.89 4.42
C VAL A 70 -5.59 3.68 5.92
N ALA A 71 -4.51 4.20 6.51
CA ALA A 71 -4.29 4.14 7.95
C ALA A 71 -5.38 4.89 8.71
N LYS A 72 -5.71 6.13 8.31
CA LYS A 72 -6.75 6.94 8.94
C LYS A 72 -8.10 6.23 8.93
N ARG A 73 -8.57 5.79 7.76
CA ARG A 73 -9.86 5.10 7.59
C ARG A 73 -9.88 3.74 8.30
N GLY A 74 -8.75 3.05 8.34
CA GLY A 74 -8.56 1.81 9.10
C GLY A 74 -8.46 2.00 10.62
N GLY A 75 -8.59 3.23 11.14
CA GLY A 75 -8.50 3.57 12.55
C GLY A 75 -7.10 3.39 13.13
N LYS A 76 -6.06 3.67 12.34
CA LYS A 76 -4.64 3.58 12.72
C LYS A 76 -4.00 4.96 12.75
N GLN A 77 -2.96 5.09 13.57
CA GLN A 77 -2.16 6.31 13.61
C GLN A 77 -1.32 6.44 12.34
N ILE A 78 -1.33 7.64 11.76
CA ILE A 78 -0.49 7.98 10.62
C ILE A 78 0.93 8.25 11.15
N VAL A 79 1.95 7.81 10.42
CA VAL A 79 3.34 8.14 10.76
C VAL A 79 3.65 9.63 10.53
N GLU A 80 4.63 10.16 11.24
CA GLU A 80 5.16 11.50 10.96
C GLU A 80 5.80 11.56 9.57
N GLY A 81 5.58 12.66 8.83
CA GLY A 81 6.04 12.83 7.46
C GLY A 81 5.60 11.72 6.50
N PRO A 82 4.28 11.44 6.38
CA PRO A 82 3.77 10.22 5.75
C PRO A 82 3.94 10.15 4.24
N LEU A 83 4.17 11.28 3.55
CA LEU A 83 4.48 11.30 2.12
C LEU A 83 5.79 10.57 1.82
N TRP A 84 6.73 10.55 2.77
CA TRP A 84 7.99 9.83 2.61
C TRP A 84 7.82 8.35 2.92
N ALA A 85 7.85 7.50 1.90
CA ALA A 85 7.62 6.05 2.03
C ALA A 85 8.45 5.39 3.13
N ARG A 86 9.73 5.79 3.31
CA ARG A 86 10.62 5.19 4.33
C ARG A 86 10.19 5.53 5.76
N ASN A 87 9.43 6.60 6.01
CA ASN A 87 8.92 6.91 7.35
C ASN A 87 7.91 5.87 7.84
N TRP A 88 7.25 5.14 6.92
CA TRP A 88 6.39 4.02 7.27
C TRP A 88 7.13 2.85 7.92
N ALA A 89 8.47 2.83 7.86
CA ALA A 89 9.28 1.91 8.64
C ALA A 89 9.22 2.19 10.16
N LYS A 90 8.49 3.22 10.61
CA LYS A 90 8.20 3.48 12.04
C LYS A 90 6.76 3.12 12.42
N PHE A 91 5.95 2.65 11.47
CA PHE A 91 4.55 2.32 11.70
C PHE A 91 4.38 1.06 12.55
N GLY A 92 3.41 1.05 13.46
CA GLY A 92 2.96 -0.15 14.16
C GLY A 92 4.09 -0.91 14.87
N LYS A 93 4.07 -2.24 14.76
CA LYS A 93 5.08 -3.15 15.36
C LYS A 93 5.95 -3.79 14.28
N ALA A 94 7.25 -3.95 14.55
CA ALA A 94 8.13 -4.76 13.69
C ALA A 94 7.62 -6.20 13.60
N ALA A 95 7.80 -6.83 12.43
CA ALA A 95 7.55 -8.26 12.25
C ALA A 95 8.62 -8.87 11.34
N ASP A 96 8.98 -10.12 11.60
CA ASP A 96 9.98 -10.85 10.78
C ASP A 96 9.35 -11.50 9.56
N LYS A 97 8.06 -11.85 9.66
CA LYS A 97 7.28 -12.47 8.58
C LYS A 97 6.06 -11.62 8.28
N ALA A 98 5.91 -11.26 7.01
CA ALA A 98 4.77 -10.50 6.54
C ALA A 98 3.48 -11.33 6.58
N GLN A 99 2.38 -10.65 6.86
CA GLN A 99 1.04 -11.22 6.90
C GLN A 99 0.08 -10.31 6.15
N LEU A 100 -1.09 -10.84 5.78
CA LEU A 100 -2.14 -10.08 5.14
C LEU A 100 -2.43 -8.76 5.87
N GLY A 101 -2.28 -7.64 5.15
CA GLY A 101 -2.49 -6.29 5.66
C GLY A 101 -1.32 -5.67 6.45
N ASP A 102 -0.17 -6.34 6.54
CA ASP A 102 1.06 -5.71 7.04
C ASP A 102 1.53 -4.62 6.06
N VAL A 103 2.10 -3.54 6.59
CA VAL A 103 2.72 -2.47 5.81
C VAL A 103 4.13 -2.93 5.42
N LEU A 104 4.42 -2.88 4.12
CA LEU A 104 5.72 -3.20 3.57
C LEU A 104 6.39 -1.92 3.07
N VAL A 105 7.65 -1.75 3.43
CA VAL A 105 8.48 -0.62 2.98
C VAL A 105 9.62 -1.15 2.14
N PHE A 106 9.82 -0.55 0.99
CA PHE A 106 10.82 -0.96 0.01
C PHE A 106 11.83 0.15 -0.24
N ARG A 107 13.08 -0.23 -0.55
CA ARG A 107 14.10 0.69 -1.08
C ARG A 107 13.93 0.86 -2.59
N ARG A 108 14.18 2.07 -3.09
CA ARG A 108 14.28 2.39 -4.52
C ARG A 108 15.52 3.26 -4.78
N GLY A 109 16.43 2.77 -5.62
CA GLY A 109 17.72 3.42 -5.84
C GLY A 109 18.50 3.67 -4.54
N GLN A 110 19.25 4.76 -4.47
CA GLN A 110 20.13 5.08 -3.33
C GLN A 110 19.43 5.81 -2.17
N GLY A 111 18.27 6.43 -2.39
CA GLY A 111 17.63 7.28 -1.36
C GLY A 111 16.12 7.22 -1.30
N SER A 112 15.44 6.76 -2.35
CA SER A 112 13.98 6.71 -2.43
C SER A 112 13.43 5.41 -1.82
N GLY A 113 12.10 5.31 -1.75
CA GLY A 113 11.42 4.11 -1.30
C GLY A 113 9.99 4.04 -1.80
N HIS A 114 9.38 2.89 -1.54
CA HIS A 114 7.98 2.63 -1.83
C HIS A 114 7.30 2.02 -0.60
N VAL A 115 5.98 2.20 -0.48
CA VAL A 115 5.20 1.64 0.62
C VAL A 115 3.85 1.13 0.12
N GLY A 116 3.41 0.00 0.66
CA GLY A 116 2.09 -0.55 0.38
C GLY A 116 1.71 -1.64 1.38
N LEU A 117 0.60 -2.31 1.14
CA LEU A 117 0.09 -3.40 1.96
C LEU A 117 0.44 -4.76 1.35
N TYR A 118 0.91 -5.68 2.17
CA TYR A 118 1.03 -7.09 1.81
C TYR A 118 -0.35 -7.67 1.48
N VAL A 119 -0.49 -8.24 0.28
CA VAL A 119 -1.64 -9.08 -0.11
C VAL A 119 -1.28 -10.55 -0.33
N GLY A 120 0.01 -10.85 -0.45
CA GLY A 120 0.54 -12.21 -0.56
C GLY A 120 2.00 -12.18 -0.96
N GLU A 121 2.55 -13.35 -1.22
CA GLU A 121 3.91 -13.52 -1.69
C GLU A 121 4.06 -14.77 -2.55
N ASP A 122 5.12 -14.79 -3.35
CA ASP A 122 5.61 -15.99 -4.02
C ASP A 122 7.08 -16.21 -3.64
N TYR A 123 7.80 -17.09 -4.35
CA TYR A 123 9.19 -17.39 -4.05
C TYR A 123 10.10 -16.14 -4.11
N GLY A 124 9.87 -15.24 -5.07
CA GLY A 124 10.78 -14.13 -5.37
C GLY A 124 10.26 -12.75 -4.98
N ALA A 125 8.94 -12.59 -4.84
CA ALA A 125 8.33 -11.28 -4.63
C ALA A 125 7.23 -11.27 -3.56
N TYR A 126 7.04 -10.10 -2.97
CA TYR A 126 5.79 -9.73 -2.30
C TYR A 126 4.80 -9.20 -3.34
N HIS A 127 3.53 -9.49 -3.14
CA HIS A 127 2.43 -8.93 -3.90
C HIS A 127 1.85 -7.80 -3.05
N VAL A 128 1.86 -6.58 -3.60
CA VAL A 128 1.70 -5.35 -2.81
C VAL A 128 0.56 -4.51 -3.37
N LEU A 129 -0.47 -4.30 -2.56
CA LEU A 129 -1.51 -3.31 -2.83
C LEU A 129 -1.02 -1.93 -2.37
N GLY A 130 -0.73 -1.04 -3.31
CA GLY A 130 -0.19 0.28 -3.03
C GLY A 130 -0.69 1.33 -4.01
N GLY A 131 -0.60 2.59 -3.61
CA GLY A 131 -0.86 3.76 -4.46
C GLY A 131 0.40 4.20 -5.19
N ASN A 132 0.23 5.01 -6.23
CA ASN A 132 1.28 5.45 -7.14
C ASN A 132 2.11 4.28 -7.71
N GLN A 133 1.41 3.19 -8.04
CA GLN A 133 1.95 1.99 -8.67
C GLN A 133 1.49 1.95 -10.14
N SER A 134 2.36 2.34 -11.07
CA SER A 134 1.99 2.68 -12.44
C SER A 134 0.88 3.73 -12.44
N ASP A 135 1.15 4.84 -11.75
CA ASP A 135 0.26 5.99 -11.62
C ASP A 135 -1.12 5.67 -11.02
N GLY A 136 -1.22 4.58 -10.26
CA GLY A 136 -2.50 4.13 -9.72
C GLY A 136 -2.45 3.30 -8.44
N VAL A 137 -3.63 2.98 -7.91
CA VAL A 137 -3.81 2.03 -6.81
C VAL A 137 -3.96 0.63 -7.40
N THR A 138 -2.87 -0.12 -7.43
CA THR A 138 -2.79 -1.42 -8.09
C THR A 138 -2.18 -2.48 -7.17
N ILE A 139 -2.13 -3.74 -7.63
CA ILE A 139 -1.37 -4.80 -6.96
C ILE A 139 -0.14 -5.12 -7.83
N THR A 140 1.04 -4.94 -7.26
CA THR A 140 2.32 -5.08 -7.96
C THR A 140 3.22 -6.09 -7.25
N ARG A 141 3.95 -6.90 -8.03
CA ARG A 141 4.98 -7.79 -7.50
C ARG A 141 6.27 -7.00 -7.27
N ILE A 142 6.78 -6.99 -6.05
CA ILE A 142 8.00 -6.29 -5.67
C ILE A 142 8.98 -7.29 -5.04
N ALA A 143 10.22 -7.31 -5.53
CA ALA A 143 11.24 -8.25 -5.09
C ALA A 143 11.46 -8.21 -3.56
N LYS A 144 11.60 -9.39 -2.94
CA LYS A 144 11.73 -9.50 -1.47
C LYS A 144 12.98 -8.82 -0.93
N ASP A 145 14.08 -8.83 -1.69
CA ASP A 145 15.37 -8.20 -1.35
C ASP A 145 15.34 -6.66 -1.35
N ARG A 146 14.27 -6.08 -1.89
CA ARG A 146 14.00 -4.64 -1.81
C ARG A 146 13.23 -4.27 -0.55
N CYS A 147 12.60 -5.22 0.14
CA CYS A 147 11.85 -4.95 1.37
C CYS A 147 12.81 -4.65 2.52
N ILE A 148 12.71 -3.45 3.09
CA ILE A 148 13.56 -2.97 4.19
C ILE A 148 12.83 -2.93 5.53
N ALA A 149 11.50 -3.02 5.54
CA ALA A 149 10.73 -3.15 6.77
C ALA A 149 9.37 -3.81 6.52
N VAL A 150 8.99 -4.69 7.45
CA VAL A 150 7.64 -5.25 7.57
C VAL A 150 7.04 -4.74 8.88
N ARG A 151 5.88 -4.09 8.79
CA ARG A 151 5.27 -3.36 9.90
C ARG A 151 3.80 -3.77 10.09
N ARG A 152 3.54 -4.43 11.21
CA ARG A 152 2.22 -4.92 11.57
C ARG A 152 1.38 -3.81 12.19
N PRO A 153 0.17 -3.52 11.66
CA PRO A 153 -0.77 -2.64 12.33
C PRO A 153 -1.05 -3.12 13.76
N THR A 154 -1.17 -2.20 14.71
CA THR A 154 -1.53 -2.57 16.08
C THR A 154 -2.98 -3.07 16.09
N TYR A 155 -3.20 -4.28 16.59
CA TYR A 155 -4.52 -4.89 16.76
C TYR A 155 -4.88 -4.99 18.24
N ARG A 156 -6.15 -4.75 18.60
CA ARG A 156 -6.70 -5.23 19.88
C ARG A 156 -6.92 -6.74 19.81
N LYS A 157 -7.51 -7.20 18.71
CA LYS A 157 -7.63 -8.61 18.30
C LYS A 157 -7.32 -8.69 16.81
N ALA A 158 -6.28 -9.43 16.45
CA ALA A 158 -5.93 -9.61 15.05
C ALA A 158 -6.99 -10.46 14.34
N PRO A 159 -7.35 -10.17 13.07
CA PRO A 159 -8.23 -11.03 12.32
C PRO A 159 -7.53 -12.37 12.03
N VAL A 160 -8.26 -13.48 12.03
CA VAL A 160 -7.72 -14.83 11.76
C VAL A 160 -7.11 -14.97 10.35
N THR A 161 -7.44 -14.03 9.47
CA THR A 161 -6.94 -13.93 8.10
C THR A 161 -5.61 -13.18 7.98
N ALA A 162 -5.16 -12.49 9.04
CA ALA A 162 -3.82 -11.89 9.12
C ALA A 162 -2.77 -13.00 9.28
N LYS A 163 -2.46 -13.66 8.17
CA LYS A 163 -1.47 -14.73 8.03
C LYS A 163 -0.72 -14.55 6.71
N PRO A 164 0.44 -15.21 6.54
CA PRO A 164 1.11 -15.24 5.25
C PRO A 164 0.21 -15.90 4.20
N ILE A 165 0.23 -15.39 2.97
CA ILE A 165 -0.54 -15.90 1.84
C ILE A 165 0.41 -16.23 0.70
N GLN A 166 0.50 -17.50 0.33
CA GLN A 166 1.28 -17.93 -0.82
C GLN A 166 0.43 -17.85 -2.08
N LEU A 167 0.97 -17.20 -3.11
CA LEU A 167 0.36 -17.01 -4.41
C LEU A 167 1.24 -17.63 -5.50
N ALA A 168 0.65 -17.87 -6.66
CA ALA A 168 1.40 -18.30 -7.83
C ALA A 168 2.33 -17.17 -8.32
N ALA A 169 3.53 -17.53 -8.81
CA ALA A 169 4.50 -16.59 -9.36
C ALA A 169 4.13 -16.17 -10.80
N THR A 170 2.98 -15.52 -10.98
CA THR A 170 2.48 -15.06 -12.28
C THR A 170 2.76 -13.57 -12.49
N GLY A 171 3.13 -13.16 -13.71
CA GLY A 171 3.40 -11.75 -14.07
C GLY A 171 4.87 -11.33 -13.90
N THR A 172 5.18 -10.05 -14.10
CA THR A 172 6.54 -9.48 -13.98
C THR A 172 6.82 -8.95 -12.57
N ILE A 173 8.09 -8.98 -12.15
CA ILE A 173 8.54 -8.34 -10.90
C ILE A 173 8.92 -6.89 -11.23
N SER A 174 8.39 -5.93 -10.47
CA SER A 174 8.65 -4.51 -10.66
C SER A 174 10.07 -4.12 -10.20
N THR A 175 10.68 -3.22 -10.98
CA THR A 175 11.95 -2.53 -10.67
C THR A 175 11.74 -1.05 -10.34
N ASN A 176 10.58 -0.49 -10.69
CA ASN A 176 10.11 0.85 -10.36
C ASN A 176 8.59 0.87 -10.27
N GLU A 177 8.05 1.37 -9.15
CA GLU A 177 6.62 1.39 -8.90
C GLU A 177 5.93 2.67 -9.37
N ALA A 178 6.58 3.84 -9.35
CA ALA A 178 6.01 5.06 -9.94
C ALA A 178 6.21 4.98 -11.46
#